data_AF-A0A2Z5ZPK1-F1
#
_entry.id   AF-A0A2Z5ZPK1-F1
#
_cell.length_a   1.000
_cell.length_b   1.000
_cell.length_c   1.000
_cell.angle_alpha   90.00
_cell.angle_beta   90.00
_cell.angle_gamma   90.00
#
_symmetry.space_group_name_H-M   'P 1'
#
loop_
_entity.id
_entity.type
_entity.pdbx_description
1 polymer ?
#
loop_
_entity_poly.entity_id
_entity_poly.type
_entity_poly.pdbx_seq_one_letter_code
_entity_poly.pdbx_strand_id
1 'polypeptide(L)' 'YVDLGRLWQIGKYVGILLWLVLMLRGVVPALLKKGGDKNLLALLTASVGAIGLFYGAGLFYGERTHLSVMEYWR' A
#
# COMPACT_ATOMS: atom_id res chain seq x y z
N TYR A 1 5.25 -13.79 8.63
CA TYR A 1 4.07 -14.50 9.14
C TYR A 1 2.95 -14.33 8.13
N VAL A 2 2.91 -15.22 7.14
CA VAL A 2 1.97 -15.14 6.02
C VAL A 2 1.26 -16.49 5.89
N ASP A 3 0.63 -16.90 6.99
CA ASP A 3 -0.11 -18.16 7.09
C ASP A 3 -1.56 -18.03 6.57
N LEU A 4 -1.92 -16.84 6.06
CA LEU A 4 -3.19 -16.60 5.39
C LEU A 4 -3.16 -17.16 3.97
N GLY A 5 -4.16 -17.97 3.62
CA GLY A 5 -4.37 -18.40 2.23
C GLY A 5 -4.42 -17.21 1.26
N ARG A 6 -3.92 -17.40 0.04
CA ARG A 6 -3.74 -16.33 -0.97
C ARG A 6 -5.01 -15.49 -1.22
N LEU A 7 -6.18 -16.12 -1.16
CA LEU A 7 -7.49 -15.46 -1.23
C LEU A 7 -7.66 -14.37 -0.16
N TRP A 8 -7.25 -14.64 1.07
CA TRP A 8 -7.34 -13.70 2.19
C TRP A 8 -6.31 -12.58 2.10
N GLN A 9 -5.11 -12.84 1.55
CA GLN A 9 -4.12 -11.81 1.29
C GLN A 9 -4.60 -10.82 0.23
N ILE A 10 -5.19 -11.32 -0.86
CA ILE A 10 -5.78 -10.49 -1.90
C ILE A 10 -6.94 -9.67 -1.31
N GLY A 11 -7.84 -10.28 -0.53
CA GLY A 11 -8.93 -9.55 0.13
C GLY A 11 -8.43 -8.43 1.04
N LYS A 12 -7.40 -8.68 1.85
CA LYS A 12 -6.76 -7.66 2.69
C LYS A 12 -6.10 -6.56 1.85
N TYR A 13 -5.41 -6.92 0.78
CA TYR A 13 -4.77 -5.94 -0.10
C TYR A 13 -5.80 -5.05 -0.81
N VAL A 14 -6.92 -5.62 -1.29
CA VAL A 14 -8.04 -4.85 -1.84
C VAL A 14 -8.61 -3.89 -0.80
N GLY A 15 -8.74 -4.31 0.46
CA GLY A 15 -9.13 -3.42 1.56
C GLY A 15 -8.15 -2.27 1.78
N ILE A 16 -6.85 -2.54 1.72
CA ILE A 16 -5.80 -1.52 1.83
C ILE A 16 -5.83 -0.54 0.65
N LEU A 17 -6.04 -1.02 -0.58
CA LEU A 17 -6.18 -0.18 -1.76
C LEU A 17 -7.43 0.70 -1.67
N LEU A 18 -8.56 0.16 -1.22
CA LEU A 18 -9.78 0.93 -1.01
C LEU A 18 -9.55 2.02 0.05
N TRP A 19 -8.94 1.66 1.18
CA TRP A 19 -8.56 2.62 2.21
C TRP A 19 -7.64 3.72 1.65
N LEU A 20 -6.63 3.36 0.86
CA LEU A 20 -5.70 4.30 0.26
C LEU A 20 -6.42 5.28 -0.68
N VAL A 21 -7.34 4.79 -1.52
CA VAL A 21 -8.15 5.63 -2.41
C VAL A 21 -9.00 6.61 -1.59
N LEU A 22 -9.62 6.17 -0.50
CA LEU A 22 -10.40 7.04 0.38
C LEU A 22 -9.53 8.12 1.04
N MET A 23 -8.34 7.76 1.52
CA MET A 23 -7.38 8.70 2.10
C MET A 23 -6.91 9.73 1.07
N LEU A 24 -6.50 9.29 -0.12
CA LEU A 24 -6.07 10.17 -1.20
C LEU A 24 -7.20 11.10 -1.65
N ARG A 25 -8.43 10.60 -1.74
CA ARG A 25 -9.61 11.43 -2.07
C ARG A 25 -9.81 12.57 -1.07
N GLY A 26 -9.53 12.35 0.22
CA GLY A 26 -9.61 13.40 1.24
C GLY A 26 -8.45 14.40 1.21
N VAL A 27 -7.24 13.93 0.89
CA VAL A 27 -6.01 14.75 1.00
C VAL A 27 -5.66 15.48 -0.30
N VAL A 28 -5.93 14.90 -1.46
CA VAL A 28 -5.61 15.50 -2.78
C VAL A 28 -6.23 16.89 -2.97
N PRO A 29 -7.52 17.14 -2.64
CA PRO A 29 -8.09 18.49 -2.75
C PRO A 29 -7.36 19.53 -1.88
N ALA A 30 -6.91 19.13 -0.68
CA ALA A 30 -6.14 19.98 0.22
C ALA A 30 -4.72 20.26 -0.31
N LEU A 31 -4.09 19.29 -0.98
CA LEU A 31 -2.82 19.47 -1.67
C LEU A 31 -2.95 20.38 -2.90
N LEU A 32 -4.07 20.32 -3.62
CA LEU A 32 -4.30 21.11 -4.85
C LEU A 32 -4.73 22.57 -4.57
N LYS A 33 -5.24 22.88 -3.37
CA LYS A 33 -5.67 24.23 -3.00
C LYS A 33 -4.48 25.21 -3.03
N LYS A 34 -4.61 26.38 -3.66
CA LYS A 34 -3.51 27.38 -3.73
C LYS A 34 -3.32 28.10 -2.38
N GLY A 35 -2.06 28.25 -1.95
CA GLY A 35 -1.65 28.94 -0.71
C GLY A 35 -1.39 28.01 0.49
N GLY A 36 -0.47 28.41 1.37
CA GLY A 36 -0.07 27.68 2.60
C GLY A 36 1.16 26.76 2.45
N ASP A 37 1.82 26.43 3.57
CA ASP A 37 2.87 25.41 3.63
C ASP A 37 2.23 24.01 3.57
N LYS A 38 2.68 23.19 2.63
CA LYS A 38 2.15 21.84 2.36
C LYS A 38 3.19 20.74 2.56
N ASN A 39 4.40 21.07 3.00
CA ASN A 39 5.49 20.11 3.12
C ASN A 39 5.09 18.92 4.01
N LEU A 40 4.45 19.20 5.14
CA LEU A 40 4.01 18.19 6.09
C LEU A 40 2.85 17.33 5.54
N LEU A 41 1.93 17.95 4.80
CA LEU A 41 0.82 17.25 4.13
C LEU A 41 1.33 16.36 2.99
N ALA A 42 2.30 16.83 2.21
CA ALA A 42 2.94 16.06 1.16
C ALA A 42 3.68 14.85 1.73
N LEU A 43 4.45 15.05 2.82
CA LEU A 43 5.16 13.97 3.51
C LEU A 43 4.19 12.91 4.06
N LEU A 44 3.08 13.33 4.66
CA LEU A 44 2.03 12.43 5.14
C LEU A 44 1.42 11.64 4.00
N THR A 45 1.09 12.31 2.89
CA THR A 45 0.48 11.67 1.72
C THR A 45 1.42 10.64 1.10
N ALA A 46 2.70 10.96 0.99
CA ALA A 46 3.72 10.03 0.50
C ALA A 46 3.87 8.81 1.42
N SER A 47 3.88 9.03 2.74
CA SER A 47 3.96 7.95 3.74
C SER A 47 2.75 7.02 3.69
N VAL A 48 1.54 7.58 3.62
CA VAL A 48 0.28 6.83 3.48
C VAL A 48 0.26 6.03 2.17
N GLY A 49 0.70 6.64 1.06
CA GLY A 49 0.87 5.96 -0.22
C GLY A 49 1.84 4.79 -0.16
N ALA A 50 3.00 4.99 0.48
CA ALA A 50 4.00 3.96 0.67
C ALA A 50 3.43 2.75 1.41
N ILE A 51 2.74 2.96 2.54
CA ILE A 51 2.12 1.87 3.32
C ILE A 51 1.18 1.03 2.46
N GLY A 52 0.32 1.68 1.67
CA GLY A 52 -0.64 0.98 0.82
C GLY A 52 0.01 0.20 -0.32
N LEU A 53 1.05 0.77 -0.95
CA LEU A 53 1.73 0.15 -2.08
C LEU A 53 2.68 -0.98 -1.66
N PHE A 54 3.43 -0.80 -0.57
CA PHE A 54 4.41 -1.79 -0.12
C PHE A 54 3.79 -3.10 0.36
N TYR A 55 2.51 -3.11 0.77
CA TYR A 55 1.82 -4.36 1.06
C TYR A 55 1.70 -5.28 -0.17
N GLY A 56 1.67 -4.71 -1.38
CA GLY A 56 1.61 -5.46 -2.63
C GLY A 56 2.86 -6.29 -2.92
N ALA A 57 4.01 -5.95 -2.33
CA ALA A 57 5.26 -6.70 -2.50
C ALA A 57 5.12 -8.16 -2.03
N GLY A 58 4.30 -8.40 -1.00
CA GLY A 58 4.01 -9.73 -0.48
C GLY A 58 3.14 -10.61 -1.38
N LEU A 59 2.69 -10.12 -2.54
CA LEU A 59 1.93 -10.92 -3.52
C LEU A 59 2.81 -11.52 -4.63
N PHE A 60 4.08 -11.12 -4.74
CA PHE A 60 4.96 -11.50 -5.86
C PHE A 60 5.55 -12.92 -5.80
N TYR A 61 5.38 -13.65 -4.71
CA TYR A 61 5.77 -15.08 -4.63
C TYR A 61 4.55 -15.98 -4.84
N GLY A 62 4.74 -17.16 -5.46
CA GLY A 62 3.71 -18.14 -5.82
C GLY A 62 3.94 -19.51 -5.18
N GLU A 63 3.10 -20.49 -5.50
CA GLU A 63 3.22 -21.86 -4.96
C GLU A 63 4.44 -22.63 -5.53
N ARG A 64 4.89 -22.27 -6.75
CA ARG A 64 6.02 -22.92 -7.44
C ARG A 64 7.28 -22.05 -7.56
N THR A 65 7.37 -20.96 -6.81
CA THR A 65 8.59 -20.13 -6.78
C THR A 65 9.70 -20.78 -5.95
N HIS A 66 10.94 -20.60 -6.38
CA HIS A 66 12.12 -21.06 -5.64
C HIS A 66 12.12 -20.50 -4.22
N LEU A 67 12.49 -21.31 -3.22
CA LEU A 67 12.44 -20.93 -1.80
C LEU A 67 13.18 -19.61 -1.51
N SER A 68 14.33 -19.38 -2.15
CA SER A 68 15.10 -18.13 -2.02
C SER A 68 14.34 -16.89 -2.51
N VAL A 69 13.50 -17.04 -3.54
CA VAL A 69 12.67 -15.95 -4.07
C VAL A 69 11.50 -15.68 -3.13
N MET A 70 10.91 -16.73 -2.56
CA MET A 70 9.87 -16.59 -1.54
C MET A 70 10.39 -15.87 -0.30
N GLU A 71 11.58 -16.22 0.21
CA GLU A 71 12.18 -15.54 1.36
C GLU A 71 12.55 -14.08 1.09
N TYR A 72 12.94 -13.74 -0.15
CA TYR A 72 13.23 -12.36 -0.53
C TYR A 72 11.98 -11.46 -0.52
N TRP A 73 10.85 -11.97 -1.03
CA TRP A 73 9.60 -11.21 -1.12
C TRP A 73 8.73 -11.27 0.15
N ARG A 74 9.04 -12.19 1.07
CA ARG A 74 8.35 -12.34 2.36
C ARG A 74 8.80 -11.28 3.36
#